data_AF-A0A828PHL6-F1
#
_entry.id   AF-A0A828PHL6-F1
#
_cell.length_a   1.000
_cell.length_b   1.000
_cell.length_c   1.000
_cell.angle_alpha   90.00
_cell.angle_beta   90.00
_cell.angle_gamma   90.00
#
_symmetry.space_group_name_H-M   'P 1'
#
loop_
_entity.id
_entity.type
_entity.pdbx_description
1 polymer ?
#
loop_
_entity_poly.entity_id
_entity_poly.type
_entity_poly.pdbx_seq_one_letter_code
_entity_poly.pdbx_strand_id
1 'polypeptide(L)'
;MIRISANAYYKDTRPPGVELCLDELFYISGLIDVLLGTKKKWYEKGYSRKQALEHVVFNHKKAEPHVIERWRSRVKKDYPLIIEGVWDGEIDSKICSINYIKNTLRMSKKQIWMSALLVMKWI
;
A
#
# COMPACT_ATOMS: atom_id res chain seq x y z
N MET A 1 -22.81 8.78 3.51
CA MET A 1 -21.39 8.38 3.68
C MET A 1 -20.64 8.80 2.43
N ILE A 2 -19.62 9.64 2.55
CA ILE A 2 -18.84 10.13 1.40
C ILE A 2 -17.68 9.16 1.18
N ARG A 3 -17.53 8.67 -0.05
CA ARG A 3 -16.40 7.84 -0.47
C ARG A 3 -15.50 8.68 -1.36
N ILE A 4 -14.23 8.80 -0.98
CA ILE A 4 -13.21 9.50 -1.75
C ILE A 4 -12.22 8.46 -2.26
N SER A 5 -11.94 8.48 -3.55
CA SER A 5 -10.84 7.73 -4.12
C SER A 5 -9.98 8.64 -4.99
N ALA A 6 -8.68 8.50 -4.85
CA ALA A 6 -7.70 9.20 -5.68
C ALA A 6 -6.82 8.15 -6.35
N ASN A 7 -6.59 8.33 -7.66
CA ASN A 7 -5.71 7.46 -8.42
C ASN A 7 -4.62 8.29 -9.10
N ALA A 8 -3.37 7.85 -8.96
CA ALA A 8 -2.22 8.50 -9.57
C ALA A 8 -1.51 7.51 -10.50
N TYR A 9 -1.12 8.00 -11.68
CA TYR A 9 -0.42 7.23 -12.70
C TYR A 9 0.80 8.02 -13.16
N TYR A 10 1.97 7.42 -13.11
CA TYR A 10 3.21 8.05 -13.58
C TYR A 10 4.07 7.05 -14.35
N LYS A 11 4.95 7.57 -15.22
CA LYS A 11 5.93 6.74 -15.92
C LYS A 11 7.16 6.61 -15.02
N ASP A 12 7.49 5.39 -14.63
CA ASP A 12 8.74 5.05 -13.96
C ASP A 12 9.47 3.98 -14.77
N THR A 13 10.74 4.22 -15.06
CA THR A 13 11.60 3.28 -15.79
C THR A 13 12.47 2.44 -14.87
N ARG A 14 12.49 2.74 -13.56
CA ARG A 14 13.21 1.96 -12.56
C ARG A 14 12.51 0.60 -12.37
N PRO A 15 13.26 -0.48 -12.12
CA PRO A 15 12.66 -1.77 -11.79
C PRO A 15 11.78 -1.67 -10.52
N PRO A 16 10.84 -2.60 -10.31
CA PRO A 16 10.04 -2.66 -9.10
C PRO A 16 10.97 -3.04 -7.94
N GLY A 17 10.89 -2.31 -6.83
CA GLY A 17 11.68 -2.55 -5.63
C GLY A 17 10.79 -2.42 -4.40
N VAL A 18 10.98 -3.31 -3.43
CA VAL A 18 10.18 -3.35 -2.20
C VAL A 18 10.40 -2.11 -1.34
N GLU A 19 11.64 -1.64 -1.28
CA GLU A 19 12.05 -0.45 -0.54
C GLU A 19 11.37 0.79 -1.12
N LEU A 20 11.41 0.93 -2.45
CA LEU A 20 10.73 2.03 -3.14
C LEU A 20 9.21 1.97 -2.93
N CYS A 21 8.62 0.78 -3.05
CA CYS A 21 7.19 0.57 -2.78
C CYS A 21 6.81 1.01 -1.35
N LEU A 22 7.56 0.55 -0.34
CA LEU A 22 7.32 0.90 1.06
C LEU A 22 7.56 2.38 1.35
N ASP A 23 8.58 3.00 0.75
CA ASP A 23 8.83 4.44 0.88
C ASP A 23 7.71 5.29 0.25
N GLU A 24 7.22 4.90 -0.92
CA GLU A 24 6.11 5.59 -1.58
C GLU A 24 4.81 5.42 -0.79
N LEU A 25 4.52 4.21 -0.29
CA LEU A 25 3.40 3.94 0.60
C LEU A 25 3.49 4.76 1.90
N PHE A 26 4.68 4.87 2.49
CA PHE A 26 4.90 5.67 3.70
C PHE A 26 4.70 7.18 3.44
N TYR A 27 5.19 7.67 2.30
CA TYR A 27 4.99 9.07 1.93
C TYR A 27 3.50 9.41 1.77
N ILE A 28 2.75 8.57 1.05
CA ILE A 28 1.32 8.77 0.82
C ILE A 28 0.53 8.64 2.12
N SER A 29 0.90 7.69 2.98
CA SER A 29 0.22 7.51 4.27
C SER A 29 0.36 8.74 5.17
N GLY A 30 1.53 9.39 5.16
CA GLY A 30 1.74 10.67 5.81
C GLY A 30 0.89 11.80 5.22
N LEU A 31 0.77 11.89 3.88
CA LEU A 31 -0.10 12.87 3.24
C LEU A 31 -1.58 12.69 3.62
N ILE A 32 -2.04 11.43 3.69
CA ILE A 32 -3.39 11.10 4.14
C ILE A 32 -3.60 11.53 5.59
N ASP A 33 -2.64 11.25 6.47
CA ASP A 33 -2.71 11.66 7.87
C ASP A 33 -2.81 13.18 8.03
N VAL A 34 -2.03 13.94 7.27
CA VAL A 34 -2.12 15.42 7.22
C VAL A 34 -3.49 15.87 6.72
N LEU A 35 -3.97 15.31 5.61
CA LEU A 35 -5.25 15.68 4.98
C LEU A 35 -6.45 15.42 5.92
N LEU A 36 -6.41 14.32 6.67
CA LEU A 36 -7.50 13.92 7.55
C LEU A 36 -7.36 14.44 8.99
N GLY A 37 -6.24 15.08 9.33
CA GLY A 37 -5.92 15.45 10.71
C GLY A 37 -5.78 14.24 11.63
N THR A 38 -5.30 13.11 11.10
CA THR A 38 -5.15 11.84 11.82
C THR A 38 -3.69 11.46 12.01
N LYS A 39 -3.46 10.42 12.81
CA LYS A 39 -2.15 9.79 12.94
C LYS A 39 -2.33 8.27 12.96
N LYS A 40 -2.43 7.67 11.78
CA LYS A 40 -2.83 6.28 11.61
C LYS A 40 -1.67 5.31 11.82
N LYS A 41 -2.02 4.08 12.24
CA LYS A 41 -1.17 2.90 12.07
C LYS A 41 -1.59 2.22 10.78
N TRP A 42 -0.62 1.66 10.07
CA TRP A 42 -0.86 1.03 8.78
C TRP A 42 -0.40 -0.42 8.84
N TYR A 43 -1.26 -1.31 8.34
CA TYR A 43 -1.12 -2.76 8.42
C TYR A 43 -1.03 -3.37 7.04
N GLU A 44 -0.43 -4.56 6.96
CA GLU A 44 -0.50 -5.40 5.77
C GLU A 44 -1.96 -5.79 5.51
N LYS A 45 -2.31 -5.96 4.24
CA LYS A 45 -3.55 -6.64 3.86
C LYS A 45 -3.39 -8.14 4.09
N GLY A 46 -4.49 -8.82 4.39
CA GLY A 46 -4.46 -10.24 4.73
C GLY A 46 -5.86 -10.79 4.86
N TYR A 47 -6.02 -12.08 4.59
CA TYR A 47 -7.30 -12.75 4.37
C TYR A 47 -8.38 -12.54 5.45
N SER A 48 -7.98 -12.17 6.68
CA SER A 48 -8.91 -11.76 7.73
C SER A 48 -8.41 -10.51 8.46
N ARG A 49 -9.33 -9.71 9.00
CA ARG A 49 -9.00 -8.54 9.83
C ARG A 49 -8.09 -8.94 11.00
N LYS A 50 -8.37 -10.07 11.65
CA LYS A 50 -7.57 -10.56 12.79
C LYS A 50 -6.10 -10.75 12.38
N GLN A 51 -5.86 -11.47 11.29
CA GLN A 51 -4.52 -11.71 10.76
C GLN A 51 -3.84 -10.41 10.30
N ALA A 52 -4.58 -9.56 9.59
CA ALA A 52 -4.02 -8.32 9.06
C ALA A 52 -3.56 -7.36 10.17
N LEU A 53 -4.30 -7.28 11.29
CA LEU A 53 -3.94 -6.45 12.44
C LEU A 53 -2.68 -6.91 13.18
N GLU A 54 -2.23 -8.16 12.98
CA GLU A 54 -0.98 -8.67 13.55
C GLU A 54 0.27 -8.17 12.79
N HIS A 55 0.09 -7.65 11.57
CA HIS A 55 1.19 -7.28 10.69
C HIS A 55 1.26 -5.77 10.45
N VAL A 56 1.82 -5.04 11.42
CA VAL A 56 2.07 -3.60 11.30
C VAL A 56 3.17 -3.34 10.26
N VAL A 57 2.92 -2.39 9.36
CA VAL A 57 3.87 -1.91 8.34
C VAL A 57 4.44 -0.55 8.75
N PHE A 58 3.57 0.39 9.13
CA PHE A 58 3.98 1.72 9.59
C PHE A 58 3.34 2.05 10.93
N ASN A 59 4.18 2.38 11.91
CA ASN A 59 3.76 2.93 13.20
C ASN A 59 4.44 4.27 13.41
N HIS A 60 4.04 5.26 12.60
CA HIS A 60 4.56 6.63 12.60
C HIS A 60 6.05 6.76 12.23
N LYS A 61 6.65 5.66 11.73
CA LYS A 61 7.99 5.56 11.19
C LYS A 61 7.93 4.73 9.91
N LYS A 62 8.99 4.83 9.09
CA LYS A 62 9.19 3.95 7.92
C LYS A 62 9.17 2.48 8.33
N ALA A 63 8.96 1.61 7.35
CA ALA A 63 8.98 0.17 7.55
C ALA A 63 10.29 -0.29 8.19
N GLU A 64 10.19 -1.14 9.21
CA GLU A 64 11.34 -1.73 9.87
C GLU A 64 12.01 -2.81 8.99
N PRO A 65 13.30 -3.13 9.20
CA PRO A 65 14.02 -4.11 8.37
C PRO A 65 13.31 -5.46 8.25
N HIS A 66 12.70 -5.92 9.34
CA HIS A 66 11.99 -7.20 9.37
C HIS A 66 10.69 -7.18 8.55
N VAL A 67 10.05 -6.01 8.37
CA VAL A 67 8.90 -5.81 7.47
C VAL A 67 9.36 -5.85 6.02
N ILE A 68 10.45 -5.15 5.71
CA ILE A 68 11.05 -5.11 4.36
C ILE A 68 11.37 -6.54 3.89
N GLU A 69 11.99 -7.35 4.76
CA GLU A 69 12.37 -8.72 4.42
C GLU A 69 11.17 -9.63 4.17
N ARG A 70 10.08 -9.49 4.95
CA ARG A 70 8.82 -10.18 4.67
C ARG A 70 8.23 -9.78 3.32
N TRP A 71 8.23 -8.47 3.01
CA TRP A 71 7.70 -7.98 1.74
C TRP A 71 8.54 -8.43 0.54
N ARG A 72 9.87 -8.47 0.66
CA ARG A 72 10.77 -9.06 -0.34
C ARG A 72 10.42 -10.51 -0.62
N SER A 73 10.23 -11.30 0.43
CA SER A 73 9.85 -12.71 0.30
C SER A 73 8.47 -12.90 -0.37
N ARG A 74 7.53 -11.99 -0.09
CA ARG A 74 6.19 -11.98 -0.69
C ARG A 74 6.23 -11.63 -2.18
N VAL A 75 6.85 -10.49 -2.52
CA VAL A 75 6.95 -9.97 -3.89
C VAL A 75 7.76 -10.87 -4.82
N LYS A 76 8.73 -11.61 -4.29
CA LYS A 76 9.57 -12.52 -5.10
C LYS A 76 8.75 -13.52 -5.92
N LYS A 77 7.55 -13.90 -5.45
CA LYS A 77 6.68 -14.87 -6.13
C LYS A 77 6.17 -14.38 -7.48
N ASP A 78 5.85 -13.09 -7.56
CA ASP A 78 5.22 -12.48 -8.73
C ASP A 78 6.15 -11.50 -9.46
N TYR A 79 7.42 -11.42 -9.05
CA TYR A 79 8.40 -10.51 -9.65
C TYR A 79 8.48 -10.69 -11.18
N PRO A 80 8.51 -9.61 -11.98
CA PRO A 80 8.65 -8.19 -11.65
C PRO A 80 7.32 -7.43 -11.55
N LEU A 81 6.30 -8.05 -10.96
CA LEU A 81 5.06 -7.41 -10.58
C LEU A 81 5.02 -7.23 -9.05
N ILE A 82 4.75 -6.01 -8.61
CA ILE A 82 4.38 -5.68 -7.23
C ILE A 82 2.93 -5.28 -7.26
N ILE A 83 2.07 -6.02 -6.56
CA ILE A 83 0.69 -5.64 -6.26
C ILE A 83 0.54 -5.78 -4.75
N GLU A 84 0.72 -4.68 -4.04
CA GLU A 84 0.69 -4.66 -2.58
C GLU A 84 -0.08 -3.44 -2.08
N GLY A 85 -0.28 -3.36 -0.77
CA GLY A 85 -0.92 -2.20 -0.18
C GLY A 85 -0.96 -2.27 1.32
N VAL A 86 -1.38 -1.15 1.90
CA VAL A 86 -1.59 -1.01 3.34
C VAL A 86 -3.01 -0.52 3.62
N TRP A 87 -3.48 -0.77 4.83
CA TRP A 87 -4.76 -0.26 5.32
C TRP A 87 -4.66 0.16 6.78
N ASP A 88 -5.60 0.97 7.26
CA ASP A 88 -5.53 1.60 8.58
C ASP A 88 -6.10 0.77 9.73
N GLY A 89 -6.59 -0.45 9.45
CA GLY A 89 -7.14 -1.34 10.48
C GLY A 89 -8.56 -1.00 10.93
N GLU A 90 -9.15 0.09 10.42
CA GLU A 90 -10.43 0.63 10.87
C GLU A 90 -11.63 -0.23 10.49
N ILE A 91 -12.77 0.04 11.13
CA ILE A 91 -14.05 -0.57 10.79
C ILE A 91 -14.65 0.01 9.50
N ASP A 92 -15.55 -0.74 8.88
CA ASP A 92 -16.00 -0.59 7.49
C ASP A 92 -16.46 0.81 7.09
N SER A 93 -17.02 1.58 8.03
CA SER A 93 -17.48 2.96 7.80
C SER A 93 -16.36 4.01 7.71
N LYS A 94 -15.12 3.66 8.05
CA LYS A 94 -13.97 4.57 8.15
C LYS A 94 -12.68 4.03 7.51
N ILE A 95 -12.74 2.91 6.78
CA ILE A 95 -11.56 2.26 6.19
C ILE A 95 -10.81 3.18 5.25
N CYS A 96 -9.51 3.33 5.51
CA CYS A 96 -8.56 3.93 4.59
C CYS A 96 -7.58 2.86 4.10
N SER A 97 -7.32 2.82 2.79
CA SER A 97 -6.31 1.94 2.23
C SER A 97 -5.56 2.58 1.08
N ILE A 98 -4.31 2.15 0.90
CA ILE A 98 -3.43 2.56 -0.19
C ILE A 98 -3.03 1.29 -0.92
N ASN A 99 -3.30 1.23 -2.22
CA ASN A 99 -2.83 0.17 -3.10
C ASN A 99 -1.68 0.68 -3.96
N TYR A 100 -0.74 -0.21 -4.22
CA TYR A 100 0.45 0.01 -5.02
C TYR A 100 0.57 -1.08 -6.07
N ILE A 101 0.65 -0.69 -7.34
CA ILE A 101 0.87 -1.63 -8.44
C ILE A 101 2.02 -1.15 -9.31
N LYS A 102 3.10 -1.92 -9.42
CA LYS A 102 4.22 -1.62 -10.32
C LYS A 102 4.63 -2.87 -11.10
N ASN A 103 4.77 -2.73 -12.42
CA ASN A 103 5.21 -3.80 -13.30
C ASN A 103 6.17 -3.26 -14.36
N THR A 104 7.22 -4.01 -14.66
CA THR A 104 8.23 -3.65 -15.66
C THR A 104 8.10 -4.47 -16.96
N LEU A 105 7.32 -5.56 -17.00
CA LEU A 105 7.25 -6.47 -18.16
C LEU A 105 6.39 -6.03 -19.35
N ARG A 106 5.85 -4.80 -19.37
CA ARG A 106 5.00 -4.36 -20.48
C ARG A 106 5.48 -3.05 -21.10
N MET A 107 6.45 -3.16 -22.01
CA MET A 107 6.60 -2.20 -23.12
C MET A 107 5.43 -2.36 -24.10
N SER A 108 4.20 -2.05 -23.67
CA SER A 108 3.06 -1.66 -24.49
C SER A 108 1.85 -1.45 -23.56
N LYS A 109 1.47 -0.18 -23.36
CA LYS A 109 0.33 0.32 -22.56
C LYS A 109 0.53 0.20 -21.02
N LYS A 110 0.97 1.33 -20.47
CA LYS A 110 1.18 1.64 -19.04
C LYS A 110 -0.11 1.50 -18.23
N GLN A 111 -0.02 0.95 -17.02
CA GLN A 111 -0.95 1.21 -15.91
C GLN A 111 -0.29 0.77 -14.60
N ILE A 112 0.21 1.74 -13.82
CA ILE A 112 0.52 1.59 -12.39
C ILE A 112 -0.73 2.09 -11.67
N TRP A 113 -1.52 1.19 -11.10
CA TRP A 113 -2.66 1.58 -10.27
C TRP A 113 -2.16 1.91 -8.87
N MET A 114 -1.98 3.20 -8.58
CA MET A 114 -2.08 3.64 -7.20
C MET A 114 -3.53 3.99 -6.94
N SER A 115 -4.21 3.24 -6.09
CA SER A 115 -5.54 3.61 -5.62
C SER A 115 -5.49 3.83 -4.12
N ALA A 116 -5.65 5.08 -3.69
CA ALA A 116 -6.07 5.36 -2.33
C ALA A 116 -7.58 5.11 -2.30
N LEU A 117 -7.95 3.88 -1.96
CA LEU A 117 -9.32 3.40 -1.99
C LEU A 117 -9.83 3.48 -0.55
N LEU A 118 -10.60 4.52 -0.21
CA LEU A 118 -11.55 4.39 0.88
C LEU A 118 -12.65 3.43 0.39
N VAL A 119 -12.93 2.40 1.19
CA VAL A 119 -13.91 1.32 1.01
C VAL A 119 -13.39 0.06 0.28
N MET A 120 -13.28 -0.98 1.11
CA MET A 120 -13.47 -2.42 0.89
C MET A 120 -13.51 -2.93 -0.55
N LYS A 121 -12.44 -3.64 -0.91
CA LYS A 121 -12.54 -4.98 -1.50
C LYS A 121 -11.21 -5.69 -1.30
N TRP A 122 -11.29 -6.86 -0.67
CA TRP A 122 -10.22 -7.66 -0.09
C TRP A 122 -9.55 -6.99 1.12
N ILE A 123 -10.05 -7.37 2.31
CA ILE A 123 -9.22 -7.47 3.51
C ILE A 123 -8.18 -8.55 3.21
#